data_AF-I0H2S5-F1
#
_entry.id   AF-I0H2S5-F1
#
_cell.length_a   1.000
_cell.length_b   1.000
_cell.length_c   1.000
_cell.angle_alpha   90.00
_cell.angle_beta   90.00
_cell.angle_gamma   90.00
#
_symmetry.space_group_name_H-M   'P 1'
#
loop_
_entity.id
_entity.type
_entity.pdbx_description
1 polymer ?
#
loop_
_entity_poly.entity_id
_entity_poly.type
_entity_poly.pdbx_seq_one_letter_code
_entity_poly.pdbx_strand_id
1 'polypeptide(L)'
;MVQRACFHFTPTLAGTPRPDFRKEAGVEFQKPSVGRIVHYVSHGSPVRPDGTQAFKSECRAAVITAVKNDTTVDLFVMNPTGVFLNQDCYYTGEGGGANNEAGPGNWPGGTWHWPERV
;
A
#
# COMPACT_ATOMS: atom_id res chain seq x y z
N MET A 1 -32.39 16.56 1.84
CA MET A 1 -31.59 17.42 0.95
C MET A 1 -30.13 17.02 1.15
N VAL A 2 -29.57 16.17 0.28
CA VAL A 2 -28.22 15.61 0.47
C VAL A 2 -27.23 16.53 -0.21
N GLN A 3 -26.39 17.18 0.58
CA GLN A 3 -25.40 18.14 0.11
C GLN A 3 -24.29 17.37 -0.61
N ARG A 4 -24.25 17.49 -1.96
CA ARG A 4 -23.15 17.00 -2.79
C ARG A 4 -21.88 17.78 -2.44
N ALA A 5 -20.91 17.13 -1.81
CA ALA A 5 -19.55 17.64 -1.76
C ALA A 5 -18.91 17.44 -3.14
N CYS A 6 -18.97 18.47 -4.00
CA CYS A 6 -18.09 18.55 -5.16
C CYS A 6 -16.66 18.70 -4.66
N PHE A 7 -15.83 17.66 -4.81
CA PHE A 7 -14.39 17.74 -4.64
C PHE A 7 -13.83 18.74 -5.66
N HIS A 8 -13.61 19.97 -5.23
CA HIS A 8 -12.88 20.96 -6.00
C HIS A 8 -11.40 20.60 -5.92
N PHE A 9 -10.80 20.23 -7.04
CA PHE A 9 -9.36 20.10 -7.17
C PHE A 9 -8.77 21.51 -7.22
N THR A 10 -8.49 22.10 -6.06
CA THR A 10 -7.75 23.36 -5.97
C THR A 10 -6.29 23.07 -6.29
N PRO A 11 -5.70 23.67 -7.33
CA PRO A 11 -4.26 23.55 -7.56
C PRO A 11 -3.53 24.12 -6.35
N THR A 12 -2.70 23.30 -5.72
CA THR A 12 -1.95 23.65 -4.52
C THR A 12 -0.99 24.81 -4.85
N LEU A 13 -1.22 25.99 -4.26
CA LEU A 13 -0.26 27.09 -4.29
C LEU A 13 1.04 26.61 -3.62
N ALA A 14 2.19 26.92 -4.22
CA ALA A 14 3.50 26.55 -3.70
C ALA A 14 3.64 27.02 -2.23
N GLY A 15 3.80 26.06 -1.30
CA GLY A 15 4.05 26.34 0.12
C GLY A 15 2.93 25.92 1.09
N THR A 16 1.74 25.53 0.62
CA THR A 16 0.74 24.94 1.52
C THR A 16 1.06 23.47 1.81
N PRO A 17 0.98 23.00 3.07
CA PRO A 17 1.16 21.59 3.40
C PRO A 17 0.18 20.74 2.62
N ARG A 18 0.67 19.74 1.90
CA ARG A 18 -0.20 18.79 1.20
C ARG A 18 -0.90 17.93 2.25
N PRO A 19 -2.25 17.93 2.32
CA PRO A 19 -2.98 17.24 3.39
C PRO A 19 -2.77 15.72 3.37
N ASP A 20 -2.39 15.16 2.22
CA ASP A 20 -2.07 13.76 2.01
C ASP A 20 -0.64 13.38 2.41
N PHE A 21 0.12 14.27 3.07
CA PHE A 21 1.43 13.96 3.59
C PHE A 21 1.53 14.22 5.11
N ARG A 22 2.31 13.39 5.81
CA ARG A 22 2.74 13.55 7.19
C ARG A 22 4.17 14.06 7.18
N LYS A 23 4.48 15.07 8.00
CA LYS A 23 5.84 15.58 8.17
C LYS A 23 6.42 15.10 9.49
N GLU A 24 7.53 14.39 9.44
CA GLU A 24 8.31 14.00 10.61
C GLU A 24 9.78 14.30 10.39
N ALA A 25 10.42 15.01 11.31
CA ALA A 25 11.85 15.37 11.22
C ALA A 25 12.27 16.00 9.85
N GLY A 26 11.38 16.73 9.19
CA GLY A 26 11.63 17.34 7.87
C GLY A 26 11.45 16.41 6.67
N VAL A 27 11.09 15.13 6.89
CA VAL A 27 10.75 14.16 5.84
C VAL A 27 9.24 14.13 5.66
N GLU A 28 8.79 14.20 4.41
CA GLU A 28 7.38 14.24 4.02
C GLU A 28 6.95 12.84 3.54
N PHE A 29 6.15 12.15 4.35
CA PHE A 29 5.65 10.79 4.07
C PHE A 29 4.22 10.84 3.53
N GLN A 30 3.94 10.08 2.48
CA GLN A 30 2.59 10.01 1.94
C GLN A 30 1.66 9.24 2.91
N LYS A 31 0.50 9.82 3.24
CA LYS A 31 -0.53 9.24 4.10
C LYS A 31 -1.44 8.29 3.32
N PRO A 32 -1.82 7.14 3.90
CA PRO A 32 -2.82 6.27 3.30
C PRO A 32 -4.19 6.95 3.26
N SER A 33 -4.93 6.74 2.17
CA SER A 33 -6.31 7.18 2.02
C SER A 33 -7.09 6.23 1.11
N VAL A 34 -8.39 6.11 1.34
CA VAL A 34 -9.29 5.26 0.55
C VAL A 34 -9.25 5.68 -0.93
N GLY A 35 -9.19 4.69 -1.82
CA GLY A 35 -9.12 4.89 -3.27
C GLY A 35 -7.71 5.04 -3.84
N ARG A 36 -6.66 5.09 -3.00
CA ARG A 36 -5.27 5.12 -3.48
C ARG A 36 -4.82 3.76 -3.99
N ILE A 37 -4.05 3.77 -5.09
CA ILE A 37 -3.40 2.58 -5.66
C ILE A 37 -2.07 2.35 -4.95
N VAL A 38 -1.83 1.10 -4.54
CA VAL A 38 -0.64 0.64 -3.82
C VAL A 38 -0.18 -0.72 -4.34
N HIS A 39 0.99 -1.17 -3.92
CA HIS A 39 1.45 -2.54 -4.13
C HIS A 39 1.17 -3.39 -2.88
N TYR A 40 0.52 -4.54 -3.06
CA TYR A 40 0.38 -5.58 -2.06
C TYR A 40 1.32 -6.74 -2.39
N VAL A 41 2.03 -7.25 -1.39
CA VAL A 41 2.96 -8.38 -1.56
C VAL A 41 2.25 -9.65 -1.12
N SER A 42 1.94 -10.56 -2.05
CA SER A 42 1.22 -11.78 -1.68
C SER A 42 2.08 -12.75 -0.90
N HIS A 43 1.53 -13.49 0.08
CA HIS A 43 2.27 -14.53 0.80
C HIS A 43 2.83 -15.65 -0.11
N GLY A 44 2.24 -15.84 -1.29
CA GLY A 44 2.44 -17.06 -2.08
C GLY A 44 1.75 -18.25 -1.43
N SER A 45 1.89 -19.43 -2.05
CA SER A 45 1.46 -20.70 -1.46
C SER A 45 2.59 -21.31 -0.63
N PRO A 46 2.30 -22.17 0.36
CA PRO A 46 3.33 -22.98 0.98
C PRO A 46 4.11 -23.82 -0.05
N VAL A 47 5.39 -24.08 0.23
CA VAL A 47 6.19 -25.04 -0.53
C VAL A 47 5.72 -26.45 -0.14
N ARG A 48 5.44 -27.28 -1.15
CA ARG A 48 4.98 -28.66 -0.99
C ARG A 48 6.14 -29.59 -0.61
N PRO A 49 5.87 -30.82 -0.11
CA PRO A 49 6.92 -31.78 0.23
C PRO A 49 7.86 -32.16 -0.93
N ASP A 50 7.37 -32.04 -2.17
CA ASP A 50 8.15 -32.27 -3.40
C ASP A 50 9.04 -31.08 -3.81
N GLY A 51 9.08 -30.02 -2.99
CA GLY A 51 9.84 -28.80 -3.25
C GLY A 51 9.14 -27.81 -4.20
N THR A 52 7.95 -28.11 -4.71
CA THR A 52 7.24 -27.23 -5.64
C THR A 52 6.39 -26.18 -4.90
N GLN A 53 6.19 -25.02 -5.52
CA GLN A 53 5.34 -23.94 -5.02
C GLN A 53 4.38 -23.51 -6.13
N ALA A 54 3.08 -23.50 -5.84
CA ALA A 54 2.06 -23.15 -6.84
C ALA A 54 2.04 -21.64 -7.15
N PHE A 55 2.24 -20.80 -6.13
CA PHE A 55 2.26 -19.34 -6.26
C PHE A 55 3.42 -18.76 -5.48
N LYS A 56 4.25 -17.95 -6.15
CA LYS A 56 5.33 -17.21 -5.50
C LYS A 56 4.80 -15.98 -4.76
N SER A 57 5.62 -15.47 -3.84
CA SER A 57 5.42 -14.14 -3.27
C SER A 57 5.78 -13.08 -4.31
N GLU A 58 4.83 -12.22 -4.67
CA GLU A 58 4.98 -11.23 -5.74
C GLU A 58 4.15 -9.97 -5.41
N CYS A 59 4.60 -8.81 -5.93
CA CYS A 59 3.86 -7.56 -5.84
C CYS A 59 2.64 -7.59 -6.78
N ARG A 60 1.50 -7.09 -6.28
CA ARG A 60 0.23 -7.02 -6.99
C ARG A 60 -0.37 -5.64 -6.83
N ALA A 61 -1.07 -5.17 -7.85
CA ALA A 61 -1.83 -3.94 -7.76
C ALA A 61 -2.98 -4.09 -6.76
N ALA A 62 -3.13 -3.10 -5.89
CA ALA A 62 -4.20 -3.04 -4.91
C ALA A 62 -4.73 -1.61 -4.75
N VAL A 63 -5.97 -1.49 -4.26
CA VAL A 63 -6.59 -0.22 -3.89
C VAL A 63 -6.93 -0.25 -2.42
N ILE A 64 -6.61 0.84 -1.70
CA ILE A 64 -7.01 1.00 -0.30
C ILE A 64 -8.52 1.15 -0.22
N THR A 65 -9.18 0.26 0.52
CA THR A 65 -10.64 0.28 0.74
C THR A 65 -11.02 0.80 2.12
N ALA A 66 -10.15 0.63 3.12
CA ALA A 66 -10.29 1.24 4.44
C ALA A 66 -8.92 1.59 5.02
N VAL A 67 -8.86 2.64 5.85
CA VAL A 67 -7.66 3.04 6.58
C VAL A 67 -7.94 2.83 8.06
N LYS A 68 -7.18 1.94 8.72
CA LYS A 68 -7.30 1.71 10.18
C LYS A 68 -6.40 2.68 10.95
N ASN A 69 -5.20 2.91 10.44
CA ASN A 69 -4.25 3.89 10.96
C ASN A 69 -3.20 4.22 9.86
N ASP A 70 -2.17 4.99 10.19
CA ASP A 70 -1.15 5.44 9.25
C ASP A 70 -0.33 4.33 8.60
N THR A 71 -0.31 3.12 9.17
CA THR A 71 0.45 1.97 8.65
C THR A 71 -0.40 0.75 8.34
N THR A 72 -1.67 0.71 8.74
CA THR A 72 -2.56 -0.45 8.54
C THR A 72 -3.77 -0.06 7.71
N VAL A 73 -4.02 -0.82 6.65
CA VAL A 73 -5.11 -0.60 5.70
C VAL A 73 -5.78 -1.92 5.31
N ASP A 74 -7.00 -1.82 4.79
CA ASP A 74 -7.66 -2.90 4.08
C ASP A 74 -7.53 -2.67 2.57
N LEU A 75 -7.32 -3.75 1.82
CA LEU A 75 -6.96 -3.71 0.41
C LEU A 75 -7.91 -4.54 -0.45
N PHE A 76 -8.35 -3.93 -1.55
CA PHE A 76 -8.86 -4.65 -2.70
C PHE A 76 -7.68 -4.98 -3.62
N VAL A 77 -7.22 -6.22 -3.60
CA VAL A 77 -6.12 -6.72 -4.43
C VAL A 77 -6.70 -7.34 -5.69
N MET A 78 -6.20 -6.94 -6.85
CA MET A 78 -6.71 -7.41 -8.13
C MET A 78 -5.59 -7.91 -9.02
N ASN A 79 -5.84 -9.02 -9.70
CA ASN A 79 -4.99 -9.54 -10.76
C ASN A 79 -5.85 -10.30 -11.78
N PRO A 80 -5.30 -10.69 -12.95
CA PRO A 80 -6.08 -11.37 -13.98
C PRO A 80 -6.74 -12.69 -13.55
N THR A 81 -6.24 -13.31 -12.47
CA THR A 81 -6.77 -14.59 -11.96
C THR A 81 -7.79 -14.44 -10.84
N GLY A 82 -8.00 -13.24 -10.31
CA GLY A 82 -8.99 -13.02 -9.27
C GLY A 82 -8.85 -11.71 -8.49
N VAL A 83 -9.80 -11.55 -7.57
CA VAL A 83 -9.89 -10.42 -6.65
C VAL A 83 -9.87 -10.91 -5.21
N PHE A 84 -9.20 -10.19 -4.33
CA PHE A 84 -9.04 -10.52 -2.92
C PHE A 84 -9.31 -9.30 -2.06
N LEU A 85 -10.02 -9.49 -0.94
CA LEU A 85 -10.38 -8.44 0.02
C LEU A 85 -9.56 -8.67 1.29
N ASN A 86 -8.33 -8.19 1.29
CA ASN A 86 -7.40 -8.40 2.39
C ASN A 86 -7.62 -7.34 3.46
N GLN A 87 -7.60 -7.76 4.72
CA GLN A 87 -7.74 -6.89 5.87
C GLN A 87 -6.42 -6.81 6.63
N ASP A 88 -6.24 -5.73 7.39
CA ASP A 88 -5.10 -5.58 8.31
C ASP A 88 -3.73 -5.70 7.63
N CYS A 89 -3.59 -5.16 6.42
CA CYS A 89 -2.32 -5.16 5.69
C CYS A 89 -1.39 -4.08 6.28
N TYR A 90 -0.19 -4.49 6.69
CA TYR A 90 0.79 -3.60 7.32
C TYR A 90 1.73 -2.95 6.30
N TYR A 91 2.03 -1.67 6.53
CA TYR A 91 2.91 -0.87 5.71
C TYR A 91 4.36 -1.27 5.96
N THR A 92 5.08 -1.45 4.87
CA THR A 92 6.47 -1.91 4.93
C THR A 92 7.44 -0.85 4.38
N GLY A 93 7.05 0.41 4.19
CA GLY A 93 8.00 1.50 3.86
C GLY A 93 8.38 1.63 2.39
N GLU A 94 9.08 2.70 2.02
CA GLU A 94 9.88 2.79 0.78
C GLU A 94 11.30 2.25 1.14
N GLY A 95 11.73 1.11 0.57
CA GLY A 95 13.03 0.47 0.87
C GLY A 95 13.04 -0.68 1.90
N GLY A 96 11.88 -1.03 2.45
CA GLY A 96 11.76 -2.00 3.53
C GLY A 96 11.41 -1.29 4.82
N GLY A 97 10.70 -1.92 5.75
CA GLY A 97 10.14 -1.21 6.90
C GLY A 97 11.22 -0.53 7.72
N ALA A 98 10.81 0.26 8.71
CA ALA A 98 11.72 0.96 9.64
C ALA A 98 12.80 0.08 10.30
N ASN A 99 12.76 -1.25 10.12
CA ASN A 99 13.65 -2.25 10.68
C ASN A 99 14.25 -3.20 9.61
N ASN A 100 14.24 -2.85 8.32
CA ASN A 100 14.59 -3.81 7.26
C ASN A 100 16.09 -4.06 7.10
N GLU A 101 16.54 -5.20 7.63
CA GLU A 101 17.69 -5.98 7.13
C GLU A 101 17.45 -6.52 5.69
N ALA A 102 16.24 -6.31 5.18
CA ALA A 102 15.65 -6.74 3.92
C ALA A 102 16.35 -6.32 2.61
N GLY A 103 16.80 -5.05 2.56
CA GLY A 103 17.11 -4.36 1.30
C GLY A 103 15.87 -4.06 0.44
N PRO A 104 16.00 -3.17 -0.57
CA PRO A 104 14.91 -2.86 -1.51
C PRO A 104 14.48 -4.12 -2.27
N GLY A 105 13.17 -4.39 -2.34
CA GLY A 105 12.62 -5.50 -3.11
C GLY A 105 12.44 -6.82 -2.35
N ASN A 106 12.87 -6.92 -1.09
CA ASN A 106 12.59 -8.08 -0.24
C ASN A 106 11.52 -7.76 0.81
N TRP A 107 10.29 -7.60 0.32
CA TRP A 107 9.13 -7.23 1.11
C TRP A 107 8.46 -8.48 1.69
N PRO A 108 8.10 -8.50 2.99
CA PRO A 108 7.39 -9.64 3.57
C PRO A 108 6.02 -9.84 2.91
N GLY A 109 5.61 -11.09 2.69
CA GLY A 109 4.26 -11.40 2.25
C GLY A 109 3.21 -10.91 3.26
N GLY A 110 2.07 -10.43 2.76
CA GLY A 110 1.01 -9.84 3.57
C GLY A 110 1.14 -8.33 3.81
N THR A 111 2.20 -7.70 3.30
CA THR A 111 2.47 -6.27 3.51
C THR A 111 2.08 -5.43 2.29
N TRP A 112 2.07 -4.10 2.47
CA TRP A 112 1.87 -3.15 1.38
C TRP A 112 2.92 -2.05 1.37
N HIS A 113 3.15 -1.48 0.19
CA HIS A 113 4.03 -0.33 -0.01
C HIS A 113 3.49 0.59 -1.11
N TRP A 114 3.97 1.84 -1.12
CA TRP A 114 3.70 2.76 -2.22
C TRP A 114 4.36 2.27 -3.52
N PRO A 115 3.74 2.49 -4.69
CA PRO A 115 4.38 2.18 -5.96
C PRO A 115 5.70 2.94 -6.12
N GLU A 116 6.67 2.33 -6.78
CA GLU A 116 7.92 3.01 -7.11
C GLU A 116 7.65 4.24 -7.98
N ARG A 117 8.33 5.35 -7.70
CA ARG A 117 8.23 6.55 -8.53
C ARG A 117 8.95 6.28 -9.85
N VAL A 118 8.26 6.54 -10.97
CA VAL A 118 8.82 6.56 -12.33
C VAL A 118 9.13 7.97 -12.77
#